data_AF-A0A7S2QS20-F1
#
_entry.id   AF-A0A7S2QS20-F1
#
_cell.length_a   1.000
_cell.length_b   1.000
_cell.length_c   1.000
_cell.angle_alpha   90.00
_cell.angle_beta   90.00
_cell.angle_gamma   90.00
#
_symmetry.space_group_name_H-M   'P 1'
#
loop_
_entity.id
_entity.type
_entity.pdbx_description
1 polymer ?
#
loop_
_entity_poly.entity_id
_entity_poly.type
_entity_poly.pdbx_seq_one_letter_code
_entity_poly.pdbx_strand_id
1 'polypeptide(L)'
;GGAAEDLMKEITPVIREVHSLASKDRAIMEAGQRAYVSFIRAYKEHELAYTMMFSSLPFARLAKGYGLLFFPKMPDLKHFKIVYKPPVKISARDLKYKDKNREKQRQKTLQLRRQKNEEEKRAREEAEAERRKKKRKE
;
A
#
# COMPACT_ATOMS: atom_id res chain seq x y z
N GLY A 1 -10.61 27.34 15.01
CA GLY A 1 -10.41 26.60 16.27
C GLY A 1 -11.76 26.45 16.94
N GLY A 2 -12.05 25.29 17.53
CA GLY A 2 -13.40 24.89 17.99
C GLY A 2 -14.00 23.82 17.08
N ALA A 3 -14.70 24.22 16.01
CA ALA A 3 -15.44 23.31 15.13
C ALA A 3 -14.59 22.17 14.52
N ALA A 4 -13.34 22.44 14.12
CA ALA A 4 -12.45 21.40 13.57
C ALA A 4 -12.00 20.38 14.62
N GLU A 5 -11.86 20.79 15.89
CA GLU A 5 -11.49 19.89 16.98
C GLU A 5 -12.67 19.03 17.41
N ASP A 6 -13.87 19.60 17.46
CA ASP A 6 -15.08 18.86 17.79
C ASP A 6 -15.43 17.85 16.69
N LEU A 7 -15.28 18.23 15.42
CA LEU A 7 -15.41 17.30 14.29
C LEU A 7 -14.38 16.16 14.37
N MET A 8 -13.14 16.45 14.77
CA MET A 8 -12.14 15.41 14.97
C MET A 8 -12.52 14.46 16.11
N LYS A 9 -13.12 14.94 17.20
CA LYS A 9 -13.61 14.09 18.30
C LYS A 9 -14.72 13.17 17.84
N GLU A 10 -15.63 13.63 16.99
CA GLU A 10 -16.73 12.82 16.44
C GLU A 10 -16.25 11.76 15.43
N ILE A 11 -15.28 12.10 14.58
CA ILE A 11 -14.81 11.20 13.52
C ILE A 11 -13.79 10.17 14.04
N THR A 12 -13.06 10.49 15.12
CA THR A 12 -12.03 9.61 15.69
C THR A 12 -12.55 8.20 16.06
N PRO A 13 -13.72 8.04 16.71
CA PRO A 13 -14.35 6.74 16.94
C PRO A 13 -14.53 5.91 15.68
N VAL A 14 -15.06 6.53 14.62
CA VAL A 14 -15.30 5.87 13.32
C VAL A 14 -13.98 5.41 12.71
N ILE A 15 -12.97 6.28 12.70
CA ILE A 15 -11.63 5.91 12.19
C ILE A 15 -11.03 4.74 12.98
N ARG A 16 -11.21 4.71 14.32
CA ARG A 16 -10.74 3.60 15.17
C ARG A 16 -11.48 2.30 14.86
N GLU A 17 -12.78 2.37 14.62
CA GLU A 17 -13.57 1.20 14.24
C GLU A 17 -13.14 0.64 12.88
N VAL A 18 -12.95 1.51 11.88
CA VAL A 18 -12.43 1.11 10.56
C VAL A 18 -11.04 0.45 10.71
N HIS A 19 -10.15 1.01 11.53
CA HIS A 19 -8.86 0.37 11.80
C HIS A 19 -9.02 -1.00 12.48
N SER A 20 -9.97 -1.14 13.41
CA SER A 20 -10.27 -2.42 14.07
C SER A 20 -10.77 -3.46 13.07
N LEU A 21 -11.67 -3.08 12.16
CA LEU A 21 -12.18 -3.96 11.11
C LEU A 21 -11.08 -4.36 10.12
N ALA A 22 -10.27 -3.39 9.67
CA ALA A 22 -9.12 -3.65 8.80
C ALA A 22 -8.07 -4.56 9.46
N SER A 23 -7.95 -4.51 10.80
CA SER A 23 -7.01 -5.36 11.54
C SER A 23 -7.48 -6.81 11.67
N LYS A 24 -8.77 -7.06 11.49
CA LYS A 24 -9.38 -8.40 11.56
C LYS A 24 -9.55 -9.04 10.20
N ASP A 25 -9.78 -8.23 9.16
CA ASP A 25 -9.97 -8.71 7.79
C ASP A 25 -9.05 -8.00 6.79
N ARG A 26 -8.19 -8.80 6.17
CA ARG A 26 -7.30 -8.36 5.09
C ARG A 26 -8.05 -7.77 3.90
N ALA A 27 -9.29 -8.20 3.62
CA ALA A 27 -10.09 -7.66 2.52
C ALA A 27 -10.37 -6.17 2.71
N ILE A 28 -10.71 -5.77 3.93
CA ILE A 28 -11.01 -4.38 4.30
C ILE A 28 -9.74 -3.54 4.23
N MET A 29 -8.62 -4.06 4.76
CA MET A 29 -7.32 -3.41 4.64
C MET A 29 -6.93 -3.13 3.18
N GLU A 30 -7.06 -4.11 2.30
CA GLU A 30 -6.73 -3.97 0.88
C GLU A 30 -7.69 -3.04 0.15
N ALA A 31 -8.98 -3.03 0.53
CA ALA A 31 -9.96 -2.10 -0.01
C ALA A 31 -9.61 -0.65 0.34
N GLY A 32 -9.25 -0.37 1.60
CA GLY A 32 -8.78 0.95 2.03
C GLY A 32 -7.52 1.41 1.28
N GLN A 33 -6.56 0.50 1.09
CA GLN A 33 -5.38 0.76 0.25
C GLN A 33 -5.72 1.09 -1.19
N ARG A 34 -6.62 0.32 -1.81
CA ARG A 34 -7.03 0.55 -3.19
C ARG A 34 -7.77 1.87 -3.35
N ALA A 35 -8.69 2.18 -2.43
CA ALA A 35 -9.43 3.44 -2.43
C ALA A 35 -8.49 4.64 -2.32
N TYR A 36 -7.54 4.60 -1.39
CA TYR A 36 -6.54 5.65 -1.23
C TYR A 36 -5.68 5.83 -2.50
N VAL A 37 -5.16 4.75 -3.07
CA VAL A 37 -4.34 4.82 -4.30
C VAL A 37 -5.16 5.39 -5.46
N SER A 38 -6.40 4.97 -5.62
CA SER A 38 -7.31 5.48 -6.66
C SER A 38 -7.55 6.97 -6.50
N PHE A 39 -7.82 7.42 -5.28
CA PHE A 39 -8.03 8.83 -4.98
C PHE A 39 -6.80 9.68 -5.31
N ILE A 40 -5.61 9.27 -4.87
CA ILE A 40 -4.36 10.02 -5.13
C ILE A 40 -4.07 10.11 -6.64
N ARG A 41 -4.33 9.04 -7.40
CA ARG A 41 -4.14 9.06 -8.86
C ARG A 41 -5.15 9.98 -9.54
N ALA A 42 -6.43 9.87 -9.20
CA ALA A 42 -7.47 10.73 -9.75
C ALA A 42 -7.21 12.20 -9.41
N TYR A 43 -6.77 12.50 -8.19
CA TYR A 43 -6.41 13.86 -7.79
C TYR A 43 -5.20 14.39 -8.57
N LYS A 44 -4.22 13.53 -8.87
CA LYS A 44 -3.05 13.90 -9.68
C LYS A 44 -3.43 14.16 -11.15
N GLU A 45 -4.35 13.39 -11.70
CA GLU A 45 -4.87 13.56 -13.07
C GLU A 45 -5.72 14.84 -13.21
N HIS A 46 -6.33 15.29 -12.12
CA HIS A 46 -7.10 16.54 -12.12
C HIS A 46 -6.17 17.75 -12.08
N GLU A 47 -5.91 18.35 -13.24
CA GLU A 47 -5.01 19.51 -13.40
C GLU A 47 -5.64 20.84 -12.95
N LEU A 48 -5.99 20.96 -11.67
CA LEU A 48 -6.32 22.26 -11.06
C LEU A 48 -5.10 22.79 -10.30
N ALA A 49 -4.13 23.32 -11.05
CA ALA A 49 -2.85 23.78 -10.50
C ALA A 49 -2.99 24.85 -9.40
N TYR A 50 -4.01 25.71 -9.47
CA TYR A 50 -4.15 26.86 -8.57
C TYR A 50 -4.97 26.56 -7.30
N THR A 51 -6.01 25.74 -7.39
CA THR A 51 -6.94 25.47 -6.26
C THR A 51 -6.71 24.09 -5.62
N MET A 52 -6.23 23.11 -6.39
CA MET A 52 -6.04 21.72 -5.95
C MET A 52 -4.60 21.27 -6.14
N MET A 53 -3.66 22.03 -5.58
CA MET A 53 -2.24 21.71 -5.69
C MET A 53 -1.94 20.34 -5.07
N PHE A 54 -1.38 19.42 -5.86
CA PHE A 54 -1.05 18.07 -5.39
C PHE A 54 -0.04 18.07 -4.24
N SER A 55 0.90 19.02 -4.25
CA SER A 55 1.97 19.10 -3.24
C SER A 55 1.51 19.59 -1.87
N SER A 56 0.37 20.29 -1.78
CA SER A 56 -0.21 20.73 -0.50
C SER A 56 -1.14 19.69 0.13
N LEU A 57 -1.39 18.57 -0.54
CA LEU A 57 -2.32 17.57 -0.08
C LEU A 57 -1.81 16.88 1.20
N PRO A 58 -2.62 16.78 2.27
CA PRO A 58 -2.18 16.20 3.53
C PRO A 58 -2.24 14.65 3.48
N PHE A 59 -1.33 14.04 2.71
CA PHE A 59 -1.28 12.59 2.44
C PHE A 59 -1.40 11.72 3.70
N ALA A 60 -0.67 12.07 4.78
CA ALA A 60 -0.71 11.30 6.02
C ALA A 60 -2.05 11.39 6.76
N ARG A 61 -2.75 12.53 6.67
CA ARG A 61 -4.09 12.71 7.29
C ARG A 61 -5.15 12.00 6.47
N LEU A 62 -5.08 12.11 5.15
CA LEU A 62 -5.93 11.33 4.24
C LEU A 62 -5.75 9.84 4.51
N ALA A 63 -4.51 9.38 4.67
CA ALA A 63 -4.24 7.98 4.94
C ALA A 63 -4.95 7.48 6.23
N LYS A 64 -5.03 8.32 7.26
CA LYS A 64 -5.81 8.01 8.48
C LYS A 64 -7.32 7.99 8.22
N GLY A 65 -7.83 8.92 7.41
CA GLY A 65 -9.25 8.97 7.04
C GLY A 65 -9.71 7.74 6.25
N TYR A 66 -8.86 7.21 5.38
CA TYR A 66 -9.11 5.96 4.65
C TYR A 66 -8.92 4.69 5.49
N GLY A 67 -8.63 4.81 6.79
CA GLY A 67 -8.51 3.67 7.69
C GLY A 67 -7.32 2.76 7.37
N LEU A 68 -6.23 3.32 6.81
CA LEU A 68 -5.07 2.53 6.43
C LEU A 68 -4.37 1.95 7.65
N LEU A 69 -3.92 0.69 7.56
CA LEU A 69 -3.00 0.12 8.54
C LEU A 69 -1.54 0.29 8.11
N PHE A 70 -1.31 0.24 6.80
CA PHE A 70 0.01 0.35 6.20
C PHE A 70 -0.05 1.33 5.04
N PHE A 71 0.94 2.22 4.98
CA PHE A 71 1.05 3.16 3.90
C PHE A 71 1.44 2.42 2.60
N PRO A 72 0.68 2.58 1.50
CA PRO A 72 1.00 1.92 0.23
C PRO A 72 2.27 2.53 -0.38
N LYS A 73 3.10 1.68 -1.00
CA LYS A 73 4.26 2.15 -1.75
C LYS A 73 3.79 2.72 -3.09
N MET A 74 3.74 4.04 -3.21
CA MET A 74 3.35 4.72 -4.46
C MET A 74 4.55 5.45 -5.08
N PRO A 75 4.84 5.25 -6.38
CA PRO A 75 5.89 5.99 -7.07
C PRO A 75 5.57 7.50 -7.10
N ASP A 76 4.30 7.86 -7.20
CA ASP A 76 3.81 9.25 -7.23
C ASP A 76 4.14 10.03 -5.95
N LEU A 77 4.32 9.33 -4.83
CA LEU A 77 4.54 9.92 -3.53
C LEU A 77 6.01 9.88 -3.10
N LYS A 78 6.92 9.37 -3.93
CA LYS A 78 8.35 9.21 -3.58
C LYS A 78 9.05 10.52 -3.29
N HIS A 79 8.65 11.60 -3.95
CA HIS A 79 9.26 12.92 -3.79
C HIS A 79 8.75 13.68 -2.55
N PHE A 80 7.69 13.18 -1.90
CA PHE A 80 7.09 13.82 -0.75
C PHE A 80 7.57 13.19 0.56
N LYS A 81 7.96 14.03 1.53
CA LYS A 81 8.33 13.58 2.89
C LYS A 81 7.06 13.26 3.68
N ILE A 82 6.55 12.03 3.52
CA ILE A 82 5.34 11.58 4.20
C ILE A 82 5.71 10.78 5.45
N VAL A 83 5.42 11.34 6.62
CA VAL A 83 5.56 10.64 7.90
C VAL A 83 4.21 10.07 8.29
N TYR A 84 4.01 8.77 8.03
CA TYR A 84 2.81 8.05 8.43
C TYR A 84 3.10 7.10 9.59
N LYS A 85 2.44 7.33 10.73
CA LYS A 85 2.51 6.43 11.89
C LYS A 85 1.36 5.43 11.82
N PRO A 86 1.63 4.13 11.66
CA PRO A 86 0.57 3.13 11.63
C PRO A 86 -0.17 3.12 12.99
N PRO A 87 -1.51 3.04 12.98
CA PRO A 87 -2.32 3.08 14.19
C PRO A 87 -2.18 1.81 15.04
N VAL A 88 -1.74 0.70 14.44
CA VAL A 88 -1.62 -0.61 15.10
C VAL A 88 -0.28 -1.26 14.73
N LYS A 89 0.38 -1.92 15.70
CA LYS A 89 1.62 -2.70 15.49
C LYS A 89 1.29 -4.12 15.02
N ILE A 90 0.75 -4.27 13.82
CA ILE A 90 0.51 -5.58 13.19
C ILE A 90 1.35 -5.68 11.93
N SER A 91 1.78 -6.88 11.52
CA SER A 91 2.44 -7.08 10.22
C SER A 91 1.42 -7.40 9.13
N ALA A 92 1.58 -6.82 7.94
CA ALA A 92 0.69 -7.08 6.79
C ALA A 92 0.70 -8.55 6.31
N ARG A 93 1.67 -9.37 6.74
CA ARG A 93 1.74 -10.81 6.43
C ARG A 93 0.84 -11.65 7.31
N ASP A 94 0.68 -11.24 8.56
CA ASP A 94 -0.04 -12.01 9.60
C ASP A 94 -1.55 -11.89 9.43
N LEU A 95 -2.00 -10.83 8.74
CA LEU A 95 -3.39 -10.62 8.36
C LEU A 95 -3.86 -11.66 7.33
N LYS A 96 -4.83 -12.47 7.75
CA LYS A 96 -5.54 -13.45 6.93
C LYS A 96 -6.85 -12.84 6.41
N TYR A 97 -7.34 -13.34 5.27
CA TYR A 97 -8.72 -13.05 4.89
C TYR A 97 -9.69 -13.78 5.82
N LYS A 98 -10.82 -13.13 6.13
CA LYS A 98 -11.92 -13.80 6.85
C LYS A 98 -12.54 -14.92 6.01
N ASP A 99 -12.56 -14.74 4.69
CA ASP A 99 -13.03 -15.75 3.74
C ASP A 99 -11.95 -16.81 3.42
N LYS A 100 -12.29 -18.07 3.72
CA LYS A 100 -11.43 -19.25 3.50
C LYS A 100 -11.10 -19.48 2.03
N ASN A 101 -12.00 -19.15 1.11
CA ASN A 101 -11.79 -19.35 -0.34
C ASN A 101 -10.77 -18.35 -0.87
N ARG A 102 -10.91 -17.09 -0.45
CA ARG A 102 -9.98 -16.02 -0.80
C ARG A 102 -8.58 -16.23 -0.21
N GLU A 103 -8.49 -16.79 1.00
CA GLU A 103 -7.19 -17.15 1.58
C GLU A 103 -6.52 -18.32 0.84
N LYS A 104 -7.27 -19.34 0.41
CA LYS A 104 -6.74 -20.41 -0.44
C LYS A 104 -6.20 -19.86 -1.77
N GLN A 105 -6.94 -18.96 -2.40
CA GLN A 105 -6.51 -18.32 -3.64
C GLN A 105 -5.23 -17.49 -3.42
N ARG A 106 -5.16 -16.72 -2.34
CA ARG A 106 -3.97 -15.96 -1.96
C ARG A 106 -2.74 -16.86 -1.81
N GLN A 107 -2.87 -17.98 -1.12
CA GLN A 107 -1.76 -18.92 -0.91
C GLN A 107 -1.26 -19.49 -2.24
N LYS A 108 -2.18 -19.88 -3.14
CA LYS A 108 -1.84 -20.32 -4.50
C LYS A 108 -1.11 -19.24 -5.28
N THR A 109 -1.63 -18.01 -5.29
CA THR A 109 -0.97 -16.88 -5.96
C THR A 109 0.41 -16.57 -5.36
N LEU A 110 0.55 -16.67 -4.04
CA LEU A 110 1.82 -16.43 -3.36
C LEU A 110 2.87 -17.50 -3.72
N GLN A 111 2.47 -18.77 -3.77
CA GLN A 111 3.33 -19.87 -4.21
C GLN A 111 3.75 -19.69 -5.67
N LEU A 112 2.81 -19.37 -6.56
CA LEU A 112 3.11 -19.12 -7.98
C LEU A 112 4.08 -17.94 -8.15
N ARG A 113 3.90 -16.85 -7.38
CA ARG A 113 4.83 -15.71 -7.42
C ARG A 113 6.22 -16.07 -6.89
N ARG A 114 6.32 -16.92 -5.87
CA ARG A 114 7.62 -17.40 -5.38
C ARG A 114 8.34 -18.22 -6.44
N GLN A 115 7.65 -19.17 -7.06
CA GLN A 115 8.20 -19.99 -8.13
C GLN A 115 8.69 -19.13 -9.31
N LYS A 116 7.86 -18.20 -9.79
CA LYS A 116 8.26 -17.26 -10.85
C LYS A 116 9.48 -16.43 -10.48
N ASN A 117 9.53 -15.90 -9.25
CA ASN A 117 10.67 -15.11 -8.80
C ASN A 117 11.96 -15.95 -8.71
N GLU A 118 11.86 -17.21 -8.30
CA GLU A 118 13.00 -18.14 -8.24
C GLU A 118 13.48 -18.50 -9.64
N GLU A 119 12.57 -18.75 -10.58
CA GLU A 119 12.88 -19.02 -11.98
C GLU A 119 13.53 -17.82 -12.65
N GLU A 120 13.00 -16.61 -12.47
CA GLU A 120 13.62 -15.37 -12.96
C GLU A 120 15.02 -15.15 -12.35
N LYS A 121 15.23 -15.49 -11.08
CA LYS A 121 16.54 -15.36 -10.43
C LYS A 121 17.55 -16.34 -11.06
N ARG A 122 17.15 -17.59 -11.26
CA ARG A 122 18.00 -18.61 -11.92
C ARG A 122 18.35 -18.20 -13.34
N ALA A 123 17.36 -17.76 -14.13
CA ALA A 123 17.58 -17.28 -15.49
C ALA A 123 18.55 -16.08 -15.55
N ARG A 124 18.46 -15.14 -14.59
CA ARG A 124 19.41 -14.02 -14.48
C ARG A 124 20.81 -14.48 -14.14
N GLU A 125 20.96 -15.42 -13.21
CA GLU A 125 22.26 -15.98 -12.80
C GLU A 125 22.92 -16.76 -13.94
N GLU A 126 22.14 -17.54 -14.71
CA GLU A 126 22.62 -18.26 -15.89
C GLU A 126 23.06 -17.31 -17.02
N ALA A 127 22.25 -16.29 -17.33
CA ALA A 127 22.59 -15.28 -18.33
C ALA A 127 23.85 -14.48 -17.93
N GLU A 128 24.02 -14.19 -16.64
CA GLU A 128 25.21 -13.52 -16.13
C GLU A 128 26.45 -14.42 -16.21
N ALA A 129 26.32 -15.72 -15.90
CA ALA A 129 27.40 -16.69 -16.02
C ALA A 129 27.85 -16.89 -17.48
N GLU A 130 26.91 -16.91 -18.43
CA GLU A 130 27.22 -17.01 -19.86
C GLU A 130 27.94 -15.76 -20.38
N ARG A 131 27.47 -14.56 -19.98
CA ARG A 131 28.16 -13.28 -20.28
C ARG A 131 29.58 -13.23 -19.73
N ARG A 132 29.80 -13.72 -18.51
CA ARG A 132 31.14 -13.79 -17.90
C ARG A 132 32.06 -14.77 -18.63
N LYS A 133 31.53 -15.88 -19.16
CA LYS A 133 32.31 -16.85 -19.95
C LYS A 133 32.72 -16.29 -21.32
N LYS A 134 31.85 -15.54 -22.00
CA LYS A 134 32.18 -14.87 -23.28
C LYS A 134 33.30 -13.83 -23.10
N LYS A 135 33.22 -12.99 -22.07
CA LYS A 135 34.25 -11.97 -21.75
C LYS A 135 35.63 -12.51 -21.35
N ARG A 136 35.78 -13.80 -21.04
CA ARG A 136 37.08 -14.43 -20.70
C ARG A 136 37.74 -15.11 -21.90
N LYS A 137 37.03 -15.20 -23.03
CA LYS A 137 37.51 -15.83 -24.28
C LYS A 137 37.89 -14.81 -25.37
N GLU A 138 37.44 -13.56 -25.23
CA GLU A 138 38.05 -12.38 -25.85
C GLU A 138 39.23 -11.91 -25.00
#